data_AF-A0A3C2B9V8-F1
#
_entry.id   AF-A0A3C2B9V8-F1
#
_cell.length_a   1.000
_cell.length_b   1.000
_cell.length_c   1.000
_cell.angle_alpha   90.00
_cell.angle_beta   90.00
_cell.angle_gamma   90.00
#
_symmetry.space_group_name_H-M   'P 1'
#
loop_
_entity.id
_entity.type
_entity.pdbx_description
1 polymer ?
#
loop_
_entity_poly.entity_id
_entity_poly.type
_entity_poly.pdbx_seq_one_letter_code
_entity_poly.pdbx_strand_id
1 'polypeptide(L)'
;MNTQNQNGRNMALFVGVYFIAKSILNMILGGSFGNIIYSAIEAAALYTGLQYINYVVAGITALVVLLNLKNNITNIGSNWIYLIEGIIDIGCCVLLVVASDVKQHFSNKWSEIGKK
;
A
#
# COMPACT_ATOMS: atom_id res chain seq x y z
N MET A 1 18.33 -3.46 4.93
CA MET A 1 17.82 -4.07 6.17
C MET A 1 17.66 -5.56 5.95
N ASN A 2 17.89 -6.37 6.98
CA ASN A 2 17.74 -7.81 6.86
C ASN A 2 16.27 -8.17 6.72
N THR A 3 15.96 -9.03 5.74
CA THR A 3 14.61 -9.56 5.59
C THR A 3 14.45 -10.71 6.59
N GLN A 4 13.48 -10.58 7.50
CA GLN A 4 13.21 -11.61 8.50
C GLN A 4 12.32 -12.72 7.90
N ASN A 5 11.52 -12.41 6.87
CA ASN A 5 10.72 -13.37 6.13
C ASN A 5 10.67 -12.96 4.64
N GLN A 6 11.25 -13.81 3.78
CA GLN A 6 11.33 -13.54 2.35
C GLN A 6 9.98 -13.52 1.66
N ASN A 7 9.05 -14.39 2.07
CA ASN A 7 7.70 -14.43 1.52
C ASN A 7 6.92 -13.17 1.91
N GLY A 8 6.98 -12.78 3.20
CA GLY A 8 6.38 -11.56 3.70
C GLY A 8 6.87 -10.29 3.00
N ARG A 9 8.18 -10.22 2.73
CA ARG A 9 8.77 -9.14 1.92
C ARG A 9 8.20 -9.11 0.50
N ASN A 10 8.12 -10.25 -0.16
CA ASN A 10 7.60 -10.35 -1.52
C ASN A 10 6.13 -9.93 -1.60
N MET A 11 5.33 -10.33 -0.61
CA MET A 11 3.93 -9.94 -0.49
C MET A 11 3.78 -8.42 -0.25
N ALA A 12 4.58 -7.83 0.63
CA ALA A 12 4.58 -6.39 0.86
C ALA A 12 5.03 -5.60 -0.39
N LEU A 13 6.05 -6.09 -1.10
CA LEU A 13 6.49 -5.51 -2.36
C LEU A 13 5.45 -5.61 -3.46
N PHE A 14 4.71 -6.72 -3.53
CA PHE A 14 3.58 -6.86 -4.45
C PHE A 14 2.55 -5.76 -4.23
N VAL A 15 2.20 -5.45 -2.98
CA VAL A 15 1.31 -4.32 -2.64
C VAL A 15 1.90 -2.98 -3.09
N GLY A 16 3.18 -2.73 -2.81
CA GLY A 16 3.85 -1.50 -3.25
C GLY A 16 3.87 -1.32 -4.77
N VAL A 17 4.16 -2.38 -5.53
CA VAL A 17 4.12 -2.38 -7.00
C VAL A 17 2.71 -2.13 -7.51
N TYR A 18 1.70 -2.74 -6.89
CA TYR A 18 0.31 -2.48 -7.20
C TYR A 18 -0.06 -0.99 -7.03
N PHE A 19 0.32 -0.37 -5.90
CA PHE A 19 0.03 1.06 -5.69
C PHE A 19 0.67 1.96 -6.75
N ILE A 20 1.90 1.66 -7.18
CA ILE A 20 2.56 2.40 -8.27
C ILE A 20 1.81 2.21 -9.59
N ALA A 21 1.49 0.96 -9.95
CA ALA A 21 0.78 0.64 -11.19
C ALA A 21 -0.59 1.33 -11.24
N LYS A 22 -1.33 1.30 -10.12
CA LYS A 22 -2.60 2.03 -9.97
C LYS A 22 -2.41 3.54 -10.08
N SER A 23 -1.41 4.12 -9.45
CA SER A 23 -1.13 5.56 -9.56
C SER A 23 -0.82 6.00 -10.99
N ILE A 24 -0.13 5.15 -11.77
CA ILE A 24 0.10 5.38 -13.20
C ILE A 24 -1.21 5.32 -13.99
N LEU A 25 -2.05 4.31 -13.75
CA LEU A 25 -3.37 4.23 -14.36
C LEU A 25 -4.21 5.48 -14.05
N ASN A 26 -4.23 5.89 -12.77
CA ASN A 26 -4.95 7.08 -12.34
C ASN A 26 -4.42 8.36 -12.99
N MET A 27 -3.11 8.48 -13.24
CA MET A 27 -2.55 9.59 -13.99
C MET A 27 -3.05 9.60 -15.45
N ILE A 28 -3.07 8.46 -16.13
CA ILE A 28 -3.59 8.34 -17.50
C ILE A 28 -5.07 8.76 -17.58
N LEU A 29 -5.83 8.50 -16.51
CA LEU A 29 -7.25 8.85 -16.39
C LEU A 29 -7.49 10.29 -15.89
N GLY A 30 -6.45 11.13 -15.83
CA GLY A 30 -6.56 12.55 -15.45
C GLY A 30 -6.16 12.88 -14.01
N GLY A 31 -5.58 11.92 -13.29
CA GLY A 31 -5.01 12.10 -11.95
C GLY A 31 -3.64 12.79 -11.95
N SER A 32 -3.14 13.12 -10.76
CA SER A 32 -1.89 13.87 -10.58
C SER A 32 -0.66 12.97 -10.61
N PHE A 33 0.43 13.45 -11.22
CA PHE A 33 1.77 12.84 -11.11
C PHE A 33 2.24 12.69 -9.65
N GLY A 34 1.77 13.56 -8.75
CA GLY A 34 2.07 13.47 -7.31
C GLY A 34 1.65 12.12 -6.71
N ASN A 35 0.58 11.50 -7.20
CA ASN A 35 0.13 10.17 -6.73
C ASN A 35 1.17 9.09 -6.96
N ILE A 36 1.92 9.17 -8.06
CA ILE A 36 3.01 8.24 -8.36
C ILE A 36 4.13 8.40 -7.33
N ILE A 37 4.51 9.63 -6.99
CA ILE A 37 5.51 9.91 -5.96
C ILE A 37 5.08 9.35 -4.60
N TYR A 38 3.82 9.58 -4.19
CA TYR A 38 3.29 9.04 -2.94
C TYR A 38 3.35 7.51 -2.91
N SER A 39 2.88 6.84 -3.97
CA SER A 39 2.93 5.38 -4.05
C SER A 39 4.35 4.81 -4.08
N ALA A 40 5.31 5.53 -4.66
CA ALA A 40 6.72 5.13 -4.63
C ALA A 40 7.31 5.22 -3.21
N ILE A 41 6.93 6.25 -2.44
CA ILE A 41 7.32 6.39 -1.02
C ILE A 41 6.70 5.25 -0.20
N GLU A 42 5.43 4.91 -0.42
CA GLU A 42 4.79 3.77 0.26
C GLU A 42 5.49 2.45 -0.08
N ALA A 43 5.79 2.20 -1.36
CA ALA A 43 6.52 1.01 -1.77
C ALA A 43 7.92 0.93 -1.15
N ALA A 44 8.65 2.06 -1.11
CA ALA A 44 9.94 2.14 -0.45
C ALA A 44 9.83 1.88 1.07
N ALA A 45 8.79 2.41 1.72
CA ALA A 45 8.51 2.16 3.13
C ALA A 45 8.22 0.67 3.38
N LEU A 46 7.38 0.04 2.57
CA LEU A 46 7.07 -1.39 2.67
C LEU A 46 8.32 -2.28 2.49
N TYR A 47 9.27 -1.86 1.65
CA TYR A 47 10.53 -2.57 1.46
C TYR A 47 11.43 -2.59 2.71
N THR A 48 11.31 -1.60 3.61
CA THR A 48 12.18 -1.49 4.79
C THR A 48 12.03 -2.66 5.76
N GLY A 49 10.81 -3.19 5.94
CA GLY A 49 10.50 -4.15 7.00
C GLY A 49 10.63 -3.56 8.42
N LEU A 50 10.61 -2.23 8.56
CA LEU A 50 10.65 -1.57 9.87
C LEU A 50 9.34 -1.82 10.64
N GLN A 51 9.46 -2.05 11.94
CA GLN A 51 8.30 -2.35 12.76
C GLN A 51 7.19 -1.30 12.61
N TYR A 52 5.97 -1.82 12.46
CA TYR A 52 4.71 -1.10 12.32
C TYR A 52 4.46 -0.37 10.99
N ILE A 53 5.41 -0.34 10.04
CA ILE A 53 5.21 0.36 8.76
C ILE A 53 4.04 -0.23 7.95
N ASN A 54 3.82 -1.55 7.99
CA ASN A 54 2.66 -2.18 7.34
C ASN A 54 1.32 -1.61 7.84
N TYR A 55 1.19 -1.34 9.13
CA TYR A 55 -0.04 -0.77 9.71
C TYR A 55 -0.21 0.70 9.34
N VAL A 56 0.89 1.46 9.27
CA VAL A 56 0.86 2.87 8.82
C VAL A 56 0.39 2.97 7.37
N VAL A 57 1.00 2.18 6.47
CA VAL A 57 0.63 2.16 5.06
C VAL A 57 -0.82 1.70 4.91
N ALA A 58 -1.23 0.61 5.55
CA ALA A 58 -2.62 0.14 5.52
C ALA A 58 -3.61 1.20 6.06
N GLY A 59 -3.26 1.93 7.12
CA GLY A 59 -4.09 2.99 7.68
C GLY A 59 -4.29 4.16 6.71
N ILE A 60 -3.22 4.60 6.04
CA ILE A 60 -3.28 5.65 5.01
C ILE A 60 -4.14 5.18 3.83
N THR A 61 -3.89 3.97 3.31
CA THR A 61 -4.67 3.40 2.21
C THR A 61 -6.15 3.30 2.58
N ALA A 62 -6.49 2.78 3.76
CA ALA A 62 -7.86 2.68 4.22
C ALA A 62 -8.55 4.06 4.32
N LEU A 63 -7.83 5.08 4.80
CA LEU A 63 -8.35 6.44 4.84
C LEU A 63 -8.66 6.98 3.44
N VAL A 64 -7.77 6.76 2.46
CA VAL A 64 -8.00 7.17 1.06
C VAL A 64 -9.24 6.49 0.49
N VAL A 65 -9.43 5.19 0.74
CA VAL A 65 -10.65 4.48 0.33
C VAL A 65 -11.88 5.14 0.94
N LEU A 66 -11.88 5.40 2.25
CA LEU A 66 -13.03 6.01 2.94
C LEU A 66 -13.36 7.41 2.42
N LEU A 67 -12.35 8.23 2.14
CA LEU A 67 -12.53 9.58 1.59
C LEU A 67 -13.15 9.58 0.19
N ASN A 68 -12.87 8.55 -0.62
CA ASN A 68 -13.38 8.45 -1.99
C ASN A 68 -14.65 7.59 -2.12
N LEU A 69 -14.97 6.78 -1.10
CA LEU A 69 -16.03 5.77 -1.16
C LEU A 69 -17.39 6.36 -1.55
N LYS A 70 -17.80 7.46 -0.90
CA LYS A 70 -19.08 8.11 -1.19
C LYS A 70 -19.17 8.53 -2.66
N ASN A 71 -18.13 9.17 -3.19
CA ASN A 71 -18.11 9.64 -4.57
C ASN A 71 -18.14 8.47 -5.57
N ASN A 72 -17.40 7.40 -5.28
CA ASN A 72 -17.32 6.22 -6.14
C ASN A 72 -18.64 5.44 -6.18
N ILE A 73 -19.38 5.39 -5.07
CA ILE A 73 -20.70 4.74 -5.01
C ILE A 73 -21.76 5.60 -5.68
N THR A 74 -21.86 6.89 -5.36
CA THR A 74 -22.91 7.76 -5.89
C THR A 74 -22.82 7.91 -7.42
N ASN A 75 -21.60 7.85 -7.98
CA ASN A 75 -21.35 7.99 -9.42
C ASN A 75 -20.85 6.69 -10.06
N ILE A 76 -21.34 5.53 -9.60
CA ILE A 76 -20.78 4.22 -10.02
C ILE A 76 -20.71 4.02 -11.53
N GLY A 77 -21.67 4.55 -12.31
CA GLY A 77 -21.65 4.43 -13.77
C GLY A 77 -20.39 5.01 -14.43
N SER A 78 -19.88 6.14 -13.91
CA SER A 78 -18.65 6.78 -14.39
C SER A 78 -17.41 6.39 -13.57
N ASN A 79 -17.59 5.99 -12.30
CA ASN A 79 -16.50 5.80 -11.34
C ASN A 79 -16.27 4.33 -10.97
N TRP A 80 -16.84 3.38 -11.71
CA TRP A 80 -16.73 1.95 -11.42
C TRP A 80 -15.27 1.47 -11.30
N ILE A 81 -14.35 2.05 -12.07
CA ILE A 81 -12.93 1.71 -12.00
C ILE A 81 -12.32 2.07 -10.63
N TYR A 82 -12.60 3.27 -10.13
CA TYR A 82 -12.14 3.72 -8.82
C TYR A 82 -12.81 2.95 -7.67
N LEU A 83 -14.02 2.42 -7.89
CA LEU A 83 -14.66 1.53 -6.94
C LEU A 83 -13.95 0.18 -6.86
N ILE A 84 -13.62 -0.43 -8.00
CA ILE A 84 -12.82 -1.67 -8.05
C ILE A 84 -11.45 -1.46 -7.40
N GLU A 85 -10.79 -0.35 -7.72
CA GLU A 85 -9.53 0.03 -7.08
C GLU A 85 -9.67 0.11 -5.55
N GLY A 86 -10.74 0.72 -5.05
CA GLY A 86 -11.00 0.78 -3.61
C GLY A 86 -11.24 -0.59 -2.96
N ILE A 87 -11.83 -1.55 -3.69
CA ILE A 87 -11.99 -2.93 -3.20
C ILE A 87 -10.63 -3.63 -3.13
N ILE A 88 -9.79 -3.47 -4.15
CA ILE A 88 -8.44 -4.07 -4.17
C ILE A 88 -7.58 -3.45 -3.06
N ASP A 89 -7.66 -2.13 -2.85
CA ASP A 89 -7.00 -1.42 -1.74
C ASP A 89 -7.36 -2.01 -0.38
N ILE A 90 -8.64 -2.32 -0.14
CA ILE A 90 -9.08 -3.00 1.09
C ILE A 90 -8.42 -4.38 1.20
N GLY A 91 -8.36 -5.14 0.11
CA GLY A 91 -7.64 -6.41 0.05
C GLY A 91 -6.15 -6.27 0.40
N CYS A 92 -5.48 -5.24 -0.10
CA CYS A 92 -4.10 -4.90 0.25
C CYS A 92 -3.97 -4.55 1.74
N CYS A 93 -4.89 -3.75 2.29
CA CYS A 93 -4.91 -3.44 3.72
C CYS A 93 -5.03 -4.72 4.57
N VAL A 94 -5.97 -5.61 4.22
CA VAL A 94 -6.16 -6.89 4.91
C VAL A 94 -4.88 -7.73 4.83
N LEU A 95 -4.26 -7.83 3.65
CA LEU A 95 -3.01 -8.57 3.48
C LEU A 95 -1.90 -7.99 4.35
N LEU A 96 -1.73 -6.67 4.38
CA LEU A 96 -0.69 -6.01 5.18
C LEU A 96 -0.88 -6.18 6.69
N VAL A 97 -2.12 -6.28 7.16
CA VAL A 97 -2.46 -6.33 8.59
C VAL A 97 -2.55 -7.77 9.11
N VAL A 98 -3.10 -8.69 8.31
CA VAL A 98 -3.50 -10.02 8.79
C VAL A 98 -2.42 -11.07 8.50
N ALA A 99 -1.76 -11.02 7.33
CA ALA A 99 -0.84 -12.07 6.90
C ALA A 99 0.35 -12.22 7.87
N SER A 100 0.53 -13.42 8.42
CA SER A 100 1.59 -13.71 9.39
C SER A 100 2.99 -13.50 8.83
N ASP A 101 3.24 -13.92 7.60
CA ASP A 101 4.53 -13.72 6.93
C ASP A 101 4.85 -12.23 6.76
N VAL A 102 3.85 -11.41 6.42
CA VAL A 102 4.01 -9.96 6.32
C VAL A 102 4.35 -9.38 7.68
N LYS A 103 3.62 -9.73 8.74
CA LYS A 103 3.93 -9.28 10.11
C LYS A 103 5.36 -9.65 10.54
N GLN A 104 5.84 -10.84 10.16
CA GLN A 104 7.22 -11.26 10.44
C GLN A 104 8.24 -10.40 9.68
N HIS A 105 7.98 -10.04 8.42
CA HIS A 105 8.85 -9.12 7.66
C HIS A 105 8.98 -7.76 8.35
N PHE A 106 7.91 -7.24 8.94
CA PHE A 106 7.88 -5.96 9.66
C PHE A 106 8.30 -6.09 11.14
N SER A 107 9.36 -6.85 11.44
CA SER A 107 9.87 -7.03 12.81
C SER A 107 11.21 -6.33 13.08
N ASN A 108 11.83 -5.71 12.07
CA ASN A 108 13.10 -5.00 12.27
C ASN A 108 12.91 -3.76 13.14
N LYS A 109 13.81 -3.56 14.11
CA LYS A 109 13.70 -2.43 15.04
C LYS A 109 14.27 -1.17 14.43
N TRP A 110 13.67 -0.03 14.77
CA TRP A 110 14.19 1.29 14.38
C TRP A 110 15.63 1.52 14.89
N SER A 111 15.97 0.94 16.05
CA SER A 111 17.32 1.03 16.64
C SER A 111 18.42 0.29 15.87
N GLU A 112 18.06 -0.51 14.87
CA GLU A 112 18.97 -1.28 14.00
C GLU A 112 19.30 -0.53 12.70
N ILE A 113 18.64 0.61 12.43
CA ILE A 113 18.96 1.45 11.27
C ILE A 113 20.41 1.92 11.39
N GLY A 114 21.19 1.68 10.34
CA GLY A 114 22.59 2.13 10.24
C GLY A 114 23.60 1.27 11.00
N LYS A 115 23.17 0.24 11.75
CA LYS A 115 24.06 -0.74 12.37
C LYS A 115 24.30 -1.88 11.38
N LYS A 116 25.54 -2.04 10.93
CA LYS A 116 26.00 -3.19 10.15
C LYS A 116 26.60 -4.23 11.07
#